data_AF-A0A5R9NZI9-F1
#
_entry.id   AF-A0A5R9NZI9-F1
#
_cell.length_a   1.000
_cell.length_b   1.000
_cell.length_c   1.000
_cell.angle_alpha   90.00
_cell.angle_beta   90.00
_cell.angle_gamma   90.00
#
_symmetry.space_group_name_H-M   'P 1'
#
loop_
_entity.id
_entity.type
_entity.pdbx_description
1 polymer ?
#
loop_
_entity_poly.entity_id
_entity_poly.type
_entity_poly.pdbx_seq_one_letter_code
_entity_poly.pdbx_strand_id
1 'polypeptide(L)'
;MRFRFKTLEVGEIHVNNARDIKRNSVMSAMNSLRNYLVSNSLEAKDFTIKATVEMQKAYSKGILDYYEPEIITIELTDGMTTHVIAPSKAFDEVARAVHDSAEMPFHSRSEPRGSEHSFPSTQVHLPLDLTIRRAEAERELQDAMHDDTEGSEQRFEDARWKVFALTDVFATNPCSREFFDAVSLEKERLNDRSCFRDFYQAWNDADESTVVNDEISHNVRELVEKAAEQFLVMDETGDEAKKAIYGSFKVHPRHRPLFDAVVDGIVGARNRTFSR
;
A
#
# COMPACT_ATOMS: atom_id res chain seq x y z
N MET A 1 -39.99 -44.99 34.60
CA MET A 1 -40.24 -43.96 33.57
C MET A 1 -38.92 -43.25 33.29
N ARG A 2 -38.34 -43.49 32.10
CA ARG A 2 -37.08 -42.92 31.62
C ARG A 2 -37.41 -41.70 30.77
N PHE A 3 -36.88 -40.52 31.11
CA PHE A 3 -36.85 -39.39 30.19
C PHE A 3 -35.39 -39.17 29.76
N ARG A 4 -35.14 -39.40 28.47
CA ARG A 4 -33.86 -39.19 27.78
C ARG A 4 -33.70 -37.70 27.51
N PHE A 5 -32.53 -37.16 27.86
CA PHE A 5 -32.03 -35.92 27.28
C PHE A 5 -31.73 -36.17 25.79
N LYS A 6 -32.34 -35.37 24.91
CA LYS A 6 -31.90 -35.22 23.53
C LYS A 6 -31.27 -33.83 23.41
N THR A 7 -29.95 -33.82 23.30
CA THR A 7 -29.16 -32.75 22.70
C THR A 7 -29.73 -32.46 21.32
N LEU A 8 -30.14 -31.22 21.06
CA LEU A 8 -30.43 -30.73 19.72
C LEU A 8 -29.28 -29.82 19.32
N GLU A 9 -28.57 -30.28 18.30
CA GLU A 9 -27.42 -29.66 17.68
C GLU A 9 -27.77 -28.25 17.18
N VAL A 10 -26.94 -27.29 17.56
CA VAL A 10 -26.85 -25.98 16.92
C VAL A 10 -26.23 -26.22 15.55
N GLY A 11 -27.10 -26.40 14.56
CA GLY A 11 -26.71 -26.56 13.17
C GLY A 11 -26.20 -25.25 12.59
N GLU A 12 -24.96 -25.30 12.12
CA GLU A 12 -24.24 -24.29 11.35
C GLU A 12 -25.09 -23.73 10.21
N ILE A 13 -25.66 -22.55 10.42
CA ILE A 13 -26.09 -21.67 9.36
C ILE A 13 -25.54 -20.31 9.79
N HIS A 14 -24.84 -19.61 8.88
CA HIS A 14 -24.25 -18.25 9.02
C HIS A 14 -22.71 -18.15 9.05
N VAL A 15 -22.01 -18.73 8.06
CA VAL A 15 -20.67 -18.19 7.69
C VAL A 15 -20.47 -18.03 6.17
N ASN A 16 -21.20 -18.76 5.31
CA ASN A 16 -20.96 -18.70 3.86
C ASN A 16 -21.62 -17.50 3.14
N ASN A 17 -22.69 -16.90 3.69
CA ASN A 17 -23.37 -15.78 3.02
C ASN A 17 -22.58 -14.46 3.04
N ALA A 18 -21.72 -14.19 4.04
CA ALA A 18 -21.01 -12.92 4.12
C ALA A 18 -19.88 -12.79 3.08
N ARG A 19 -19.24 -13.93 2.70
CA ARG A 19 -18.20 -13.97 1.66
C ARG A 19 -18.77 -13.93 0.26
N ASP A 20 -19.89 -14.60 0.01
CA ASP A 20 -20.55 -14.59 -1.31
C ASP A 20 -21.32 -13.29 -1.57
N ILE A 21 -21.84 -12.60 -0.54
CA ILE A 21 -22.38 -11.25 -0.68
C ILE A 21 -21.26 -10.24 -1.01
N LYS A 22 -20.05 -10.40 -0.44
CA LYS A 22 -18.88 -9.60 -0.85
C LYS A 22 -18.41 -9.93 -2.28
N ARG A 23 -18.33 -11.21 -2.67
CA ARG A 23 -17.94 -11.62 -4.04
C ARG A 23 -18.94 -11.15 -5.11
N ASN A 24 -20.25 -11.30 -4.88
CA ASN A 24 -21.27 -10.82 -5.81
C ASN A 24 -21.45 -9.29 -5.79
N SER A 25 -21.09 -8.62 -4.69
CA SER A 25 -21.08 -7.15 -4.60
C SER A 25 -19.91 -6.51 -5.36
N VAL A 26 -18.81 -7.23 -5.58
CA VAL A 26 -17.60 -6.67 -6.23
C VAL A 26 -17.63 -6.83 -7.75
N MET A 27 -18.28 -7.88 -8.29
CA MET A 27 -18.68 -7.93 -9.71
C MET A 27 -19.59 -6.74 -10.12
N SER A 28 -20.18 -6.04 -9.15
CA SER A 28 -21.02 -4.86 -9.37
C SER A 28 -20.26 -3.54 -9.34
N ALA A 29 -19.04 -3.48 -8.78
CA ALA A 29 -18.49 -2.26 -8.17
C ALA A 29 -17.71 -1.31 -9.12
N MET A 30 -17.59 -1.58 -10.41
CA MET A 30 -17.20 -0.55 -11.41
C MET A 30 -18.19 -0.51 -12.57
N ASN A 31 -19.10 -1.48 -12.58
CA ASN A 31 -20.17 -1.56 -13.56
C ASN A 31 -21.21 -0.48 -13.27
N SER A 32 -21.41 -0.07 -12.00
CA SER A 32 -22.34 1.03 -11.72
C SER A 32 -21.79 2.36 -12.25
N LEU A 33 -20.49 2.64 -12.07
CA LEU A 33 -19.85 3.82 -12.64
C LEU A 33 -19.87 3.79 -14.17
N ARG A 34 -19.47 2.69 -14.81
CA ARG A 34 -19.54 2.56 -16.28
C ARG A 34 -20.96 2.74 -16.80
N ASN A 35 -21.94 2.04 -16.22
CA ASN A 35 -23.34 2.19 -16.61
C ASN A 35 -23.83 3.63 -16.42
N TYR A 36 -23.39 4.32 -15.37
CA TYR A 36 -23.67 5.74 -15.16
C TYR A 36 -23.07 6.59 -16.29
N LEU A 37 -21.80 6.36 -16.66
CA LEU A 37 -21.14 7.08 -17.75
C LEU A 37 -21.84 6.83 -19.11
N VAL A 38 -22.18 5.57 -19.44
CA VAL A 38 -22.97 5.22 -20.64
C VAL A 38 -24.30 5.97 -20.65
N SER A 39 -25.05 5.84 -19.55
CA SER A 39 -26.43 6.35 -19.46
C SER A 39 -26.49 7.87 -19.56
N ASN A 40 -25.41 8.57 -19.19
CA ASN A 40 -25.29 10.02 -19.28
C ASN A 40 -24.45 10.48 -20.48
N SER A 41 -24.04 9.57 -21.38
CA SER A 41 -23.21 9.87 -22.57
C SER A 41 -21.89 10.58 -22.24
N LEU A 42 -21.22 10.13 -21.18
CA LEU A 42 -19.98 10.72 -20.65
C LEU A 42 -18.71 9.93 -21.00
N GLU A 43 -18.81 8.79 -21.70
CA GLU A 43 -17.70 7.85 -21.89
C GLU A 43 -16.55 8.35 -22.77
N ALA A 44 -16.81 9.27 -23.70
CA ALA A 44 -15.85 9.69 -24.72
C ALA A 44 -14.98 10.90 -24.31
N LYS A 45 -15.05 11.32 -23.04
CA LYS A 45 -14.45 12.56 -22.56
C LYS A 45 -13.42 12.29 -21.46
N ASP A 46 -12.30 13.01 -21.52
CA ASP A 46 -11.27 13.02 -20.47
C ASP A 46 -11.76 13.82 -19.25
N PHE A 47 -12.63 13.19 -18.47
CA PHE A 47 -13.13 13.76 -17.22
C PHE A 47 -12.11 13.62 -16.08
N THR A 48 -12.10 14.62 -15.21
CA THR A 48 -11.45 14.59 -13.90
C THR A 48 -12.54 14.43 -12.83
N ILE A 49 -12.35 13.48 -11.93
CA ILE A 49 -13.11 13.36 -10.68
C ILE A 49 -12.64 14.47 -9.76
N LYS A 50 -13.56 15.33 -9.35
CA LYS A 50 -13.35 16.32 -8.31
C LYS A 50 -14.22 15.96 -7.11
N ALA A 51 -13.59 15.55 -6.01
CA ALA A 51 -14.28 15.15 -4.81
C ALA A 51 -14.04 16.15 -3.68
N THR A 52 -15.10 16.57 -2.98
CA THR A 52 -14.98 17.38 -1.77
C THR A 52 -15.01 16.46 -0.56
N VAL A 53 -13.95 16.53 0.25
CA VAL A 53 -13.75 15.71 1.43
C VAL A 53 -13.76 16.58 2.68
N GLU A 54 -14.48 16.15 3.70
CA GLU A 54 -14.54 16.78 5.01
C GLU A 54 -14.24 15.76 6.09
N MET A 55 -13.64 16.16 7.21
CA MET A 55 -13.54 15.28 8.37
C MET A 55 -14.81 15.39 9.18
N GLN A 56 -15.55 14.28 9.26
CA GLN A 56 -16.77 14.20 10.04
C GLN A 56 -16.58 13.30 11.25
N LYS A 57 -17.33 13.57 12.30
CA LYS A 57 -17.33 12.75 13.51
C LYS A 57 -18.02 11.42 13.20
N ALA A 58 -17.24 10.34 13.11
CA ALA A 58 -17.74 9.00 12.84
C ALA A 58 -18.42 8.38 14.07
N TYR A 59 -17.77 8.43 15.23
CA TYR A 59 -18.32 7.88 16.48
C TYR A 59 -17.63 8.46 17.73
N SER A 60 -18.23 8.20 18.90
CA SER A 60 -17.64 8.51 20.21
C SER A 60 -17.35 7.23 20.99
N LYS A 61 -16.19 7.15 21.66
CA LYS A 61 -15.87 6.04 22.58
C LYS A 61 -15.19 6.59 23.83
N GLY A 62 -15.91 6.50 24.96
CA GLY A 62 -15.43 7.01 26.24
C GLY A 62 -15.26 8.53 26.24
N ILE A 63 -14.03 8.98 26.49
CA ILE A 63 -13.65 10.40 26.51
C ILE A 63 -13.15 10.90 25.15
N LEU A 64 -13.19 10.07 24.11
CA LEU A 64 -12.69 10.40 22.77
C LEU A 64 -13.83 10.44 21.73
N ASP A 65 -13.73 11.40 20.83
CA ASP A 65 -14.46 11.48 19.58
C ASP A 65 -13.53 11.09 18.43
N TYR A 66 -14.01 10.24 17.52
CA TYR A 66 -13.27 9.75 16.37
C TYR A 66 -13.82 10.40 15.11
N TYR A 67 -12.91 10.95 14.31
CA TYR A 67 -13.21 11.63 13.07
C TYR A 67 -12.61 10.86 11.90
N GLU A 68 -13.38 10.73 10.84
CA GLU A 68 -13.00 10.04 9.61
C GLU A 68 -13.29 10.93 8.40
N PRO A 69 -12.50 10.81 7.32
CA PRO A 69 -12.76 11.55 6.10
C PRO A 69 -14.05 11.04 5.45
N GLU A 70 -14.97 11.96 5.17
CA GLU A 70 -16.21 11.72 4.47
C GLU A 70 -16.24 12.49 3.15
N ILE A 71 -16.67 11.80 2.10
CA ILE A 71 -16.76 12.36 0.76
C ILE A 71 -18.17 12.91 0.58
N ILE A 72 -18.28 14.23 0.55
CA ILE A 72 -19.55 14.95 0.58
C ILE A 72 -20.12 15.12 -0.83
N THR A 73 -19.26 15.41 -1.80
CA THR A 73 -19.65 15.60 -3.19
C THR A 73 -18.62 15.00 -4.14
N ILE A 74 -19.10 14.50 -5.28
CA ILE A 74 -18.28 14.00 -6.37
C ILE A 74 -18.80 14.65 -7.65
N GLU A 75 -17.90 15.29 -8.38
CA GLU A 75 -18.16 15.94 -9.64
C GLU A 75 -17.25 15.37 -10.72
N LEU A 76 -17.77 15.18 -11.93
CA LEU A 76 -16.98 14.88 -13.11
C LEU A 76 -16.85 16.17 -13.91
N THR A 77 -15.63 16.63 -14.16
CA THR A 77 -15.37 17.83 -14.96
C THR A 77 -14.35 17.62 -16.06
N ASP A 78 -14.65 18.07 -17.28
CA ASP A 78 -13.72 18.11 -18.42
C ASP A 78 -13.12 19.51 -18.61
N GLY A 79 -13.26 20.37 -17.59
CA GLY A 79 -12.86 21.78 -17.62
C GLY A 79 -13.88 22.72 -18.28
N MET A 80 -14.84 22.20 -19.05
CA MET A 80 -15.91 22.99 -19.68
C MET A 80 -17.28 22.70 -19.09
N THR A 81 -17.51 21.45 -18.72
CA THR A 81 -18.76 20.92 -18.17
C THR A 81 -18.47 20.27 -16.83
N THR A 82 -19.44 20.35 -15.91
CA THR A 82 -19.38 19.72 -14.60
C THR A 82 -20.66 18.94 -14.37
N HIS A 83 -20.51 17.67 -14.04
CA HIS A 83 -21.59 16.75 -13.74
C HIS A 83 -21.48 16.28 -12.30
N VAL A 84 -22.44 16.64 -11.45
CA VAL A 84 -22.48 16.17 -10.06
C VAL A 84 -23.05 14.75 -10.03
N ILE A 85 -22.32 13.82 -9.43
CA ILE A 85 -22.79 12.45 -9.21
C ILE A 85 -23.67 12.46 -7.95
N ALA A 86 -24.95 12.15 -8.11
CA ALA A 86 -25.87 11.99 -6.98
C ALA A 86 -25.57 10.71 -6.19
N PRO A 87 -25.88 10.66 -4.88
CA PRO A 87 -25.74 9.46 -4.06
C PRO A 87 -26.38 8.24 -4.74
N SER A 88 -25.54 7.27 -5.07
CA SER A 88 -25.87 6.09 -5.86
C SER A 88 -24.72 5.09 -5.76
N LYS A 89 -24.88 3.88 -6.31
CA LYS A 89 -23.76 2.93 -6.36
C LYS A 89 -22.54 3.50 -7.10
N ALA A 90 -22.73 4.27 -8.17
CA ALA A 90 -21.63 4.93 -8.88
C ALA A 90 -20.91 5.94 -7.97
N PHE A 91 -21.64 6.65 -7.11
CA PHE A 91 -21.05 7.53 -6.10
C PHE A 91 -20.19 6.73 -5.12
N ASP A 92 -20.70 5.63 -4.55
CA ASP A 92 -19.97 4.82 -3.58
C ASP A 92 -18.67 4.23 -4.15
N GLU A 93 -18.68 3.89 -5.44
CA GLU A 93 -17.52 3.37 -6.16
C GLU A 93 -16.44 4.43 -6.33
N VAL A 94 -16.82 5.62 -6.81
CA VAL A 94 -15.87 6.74 -6.94
C VAL A 94 -15.39 7.22 -5.57
N ALA A 95 -16.28 7.23 -4.56
CA ALA A 95 -15.93 7.58 -3.20
C ALA A 95 -14.85 6.65 -2.64
N ARG A 96 -14.99 5.34 -2.84
CA ARG A 96 -13.95 4.37 -2.44
C ARG A 96 -12.62 4.64 -3.14
N ALA A 97 -12.64 4.88 -4.45
CA ALA A 97 -11.42 5.16 -5.19
C ALA A 97 -10.74 6.47 -4.76
N VAL A 98 -11.53 7.48 -4.38
CA VAL A 98 -11.01 8.73 -3.79
C VAL A 98 -10.39 8.46 -2.42
N HIS A 99 -11.05 7.66 -1.58
CA HIS A 99 -10.55 7.28 -0.26
C HIS A 99 -9.23 6.51 -0.33
N ASP A 100 -9.09 5.59 -1.29
CA ASP A 100 -7.91 4.75 -1.45
C ASP A 100 -6.76 5.46 -2.21
N SER A 101 -6.99 6.67 -2.71
CA SER A 101 -5.98 7.46 -3.41
C SER A 101 -4.92 8.03 -2.46
N ALA A 102 -3.67 8.05 -2.92
CA ALA A 102 -2.57 8.73 -2.23
C ALA A 102 -2.76 10.26 -2.15
N GLU A 103 -3.66 10.83 -2.94
CA GLU A 103 -4.01 12.26 -2.90
C GLU A 103 -4.97 12.63 -1.76
N MET A 104 -5.49 11.65 -1.01
CA MET A 104 -6.37 11.91 0.12
C MET A 104 -5.61 12.64 1.25
N PRO A 105 -5.98 13.89 1.60
CA PRO A 105 -5.23 14.74 2.53
C PRO A 105 -5.48 14.42 4.00
N PHE A 106 -6.50 13.64 4.29
CA PHE A 106 -6.99 13.38 5.64
C PHE A 106 -6.78 11.92 6.04
N HIS A 107 -6.45 11.73 7.31
CA HIS A 107 -6.41 10.43 7.96
C HIS A 107 -7.34 10.45 9.17
N SER A 108 -7.84 9.27 9.56
CA SER A 108 -8.64 9.11 10.77
C SER A 108 -7.91 9.68 11.97
N ARG A 109 -8.64 10.41 12.82
CA ARG A 109 -8.08 11.12 13.98
C ARG A 109 -8.99 10.96 15.19
N SER A 110 -8.41 10.88 16.37
CA SER A 110 -9.15 10.89 17.63
C SER A 110 -8.86 12.16 18.41
N GLU A 111 -9.91 12.72 19.01
CA GLU A 111 -9.86 13.97 19.78
C GLU A 111 -10.56 13.82 21.12
N PRO A 112 -10.18 14.61 22.15
CA PRO A 112 -10.97 14.72 23.36
C PRO A 112 -12.41 15.11 23.05
N ARG A 113 -13.35 14.45 23.73
CA ARG A 113 -14.78 14.68 23.52
C ARG A 113 -15.16 16.11 23.89
N GLY A 114 -15.89 16.77 22.99
CA GLY A 114 -16.36 18.16 23.17
C GLY A 114 -15.37 19.23 22.74
N SER A 115 -14.23 18.86 22.15
CA SER A 115 -13.36 19.82 21.45
C SER A 115 -14.11 20.46 20.29
N GLU A 116 -14.11 21.80 20.21
CA GLU A 116 -14.51 22.51 18.99
C GLU A 116 -13.43 22.27 17.93
N HIS A 117 -13.70 21.35 17.00
CA HIS A 117 -12.81 21.08 15.87
C HIS A 117 -13.62 21.15 14.57
N SER A 118 -13.28 22.12 13.72
CA SER A 118 -13.71 22.17 12.33
C SER A 118 -12.50 21.89 11.44
N PHE A 119 -12.56 20.83 10.65
CA PHE A 119 -11.61 20.66 9.56
C PHE A 119 -12.16 21.37 8.33
N PRO A 120 -11.35 22.18 7.62
CA PRO A 120 -11.79 22.75 6.36
C PRO A 120 -12.04 21.61 5.35
N SER A 121 -13.03 21.79 4.48
CA SER A 121 -13.20 20.91 3.32
C SER A 121 -11.99 21.02 2.39
N THR A 122 -11.52 19.89 1.85
CA THR A 122 -10.49 19.86 0.81
C THR A 122 -11.03 19.23 -0.46
N GLN A 123 -10.45 19.60 -1.60
CA GLN A 123 -10.74 18.99 -2.90
C GLN A 123 -9.65 18.00 -3.30
N VAL A 124 -10.05 16.83 -3.75
CA VAL A 124 -9.20 15.78 -4.35
C VAL A 124 -9.54 15.69 -5.83
N HIS A 125 -8.51 15.54 -6.68
CA HIS A 125 -8.64 15.61 -8.14
C HIS A 125 -8.02 14.41 -8.82
N LEU A 126 -8.84 13.45 -9.26
CA LEU A 126 -8.35 12.21 -9.88
C LEU A 126 -8.71 12.14 -11.37
N PRO A 127 -7.78 11.75 -12.26
CA PRO A 127 -8.11 11.48 -13.66
C PRO A 127 -9.02 10.24 -13.77
N LEU A 128 -10.22 10.40 -14.33
CA LEU A 128 -11.26 9.37 -14.35
C LEU A 128 -10.78 8.06 -15.00
N ASP A 129 -10.16 8.14 -16.18
CA ASP A 129 -9.66 6.96 -16.90
C ASP A 129 -8.66 6.17 -16.05
N LEU A 130 -7.67 6.85 -15.48
CA LEU A 130 -6.66 6.21 -14.64
C LEU A 130 -7.29 5.60 -13.39
N THR A 131 -8.24 6.29 -12.74
CA THR A 131 -8.97 5.76 -11.59
C THR A 131 -9.73 4.48 -11.92
N ILE A 132 -10.44 4.46 -13.06
CA ILE A 132 -11.15 3.28 -13.55
C ILE A 132 -10.17 2.13 -13.80
N ARG A 133 -9.08 2.39 -14.53
CA ARG A 133 -8.07 1.38 -14.86
C ARG A 133 -7.38 0.82 -13.62
N ARG A 134 -7.08 1.65 -12.61
CA ARG A 134 -6.51 1.22 -11.33
C ARG A 134 -7.45 0.29 -10.58
N ALA A 135 -8.72 0.69 -10.42
CA ALA A 135 -9.73 -0.12 -9.75
C ALA A 135 -9.94 -1.48 -10.46
N GLU A 136 -9.88 -1.50 -11.78
CA GLU A 136 -9.99 -2.75 -12.56
C GLU A 136 -8.78 -3.65 -12.40
N ALA A 137 -7.56 -3.09 -12.45
CA ALA A 137 -6.34 -3.86 -12.23
C ALA A 137 -6.28 -4.44 -10.81
N GLU A 138 -6.69 -3.67 -9.79
CA GLU A 138 -6.76 -4.15 -8.41
C GLU A 138 -7.78 -5.27 -8.24
N ARG A 139 -8.93 -5.21 -8.92
CA ARG A 139 -9.90 -6.30 -8.93
C ARG A 139 -9.31 -7.54 -9.57
N GLU A 140 -8.70 -7.42 -10.74
CA GLU A 140 -8.07 -8.57 -11.41
C GLU A 140 -7.02 -9.22 -10.51
N LEU A 141 -6.28 -8.42 -9.73
CA LEU A 141 -5.33 -8.92 -8.75
C LEU A 141 -6.04 -9.68 -7.61
N GLN A 142 -7.11 -9.12 -7.04
CA GLN A 142 -7.89 -9.79 -5.99
C GLN A 142 -8.51 -11.10 -6.47
N ASP A 143 -9.03 -11.13 -7.70
CA ASP A 143 -9.57 -12.33 -8.31
C ASP A 143 -8.49 -13.39 -8.50
N ALA A 144 -7.31 -12.99 -9.01
CA ALA A 144 -6.17 -13.89 -9.19
C ALA A 144 -5.57 -14.39 -7.87
N MET A 145 -5.61 -13.60 -6.79
CA MET A 145 -5.17 -14.00 -5.45
C MET A 145 -5.97 -15.17 -4.85
N HIS A 146 -7.17 -15.43 -5.38
CA HIS A 146 -8.09 -16.45 -4.86
C HIS A 146 -8.38 -17.53 -5.90
N ASP A 147 -7.58 -17.57 -6.96
CA ASP A 147 -7.70 -18.50 -8.05
C ASP A 147 -6.76 -19.69 -7.83
N ASP A 148 -7.35 -20.85 -7.56
CA ASP A 148 -6.61 -22.10 -7.33
C ASP A 148 -6.56 -22.99 -8.58
N THR A 149 -6.95 -22.48 -9.76
CA THR A 149 -6.99 -23.26 -11.00
C THR A 149 -5.62 -23.31 -11.71
N GLU A 150 -5.44 -24.28 -12.61
CA GLU A 150 -4.20 -24.42 -13.38
C GLU A 150 -3.87 -23.12 -14.15
N GLY A 151 -2.62 -22.66 -14.01
CA GLY A 151 -2.14 -21.40 -14.57
C GLY A 151 -2.49 -20.14 -13.76
N SER A 152 -2.99 -20.28 -12.53
CA SER A 152 -3.31 -19.13 -11.67
C SER A 152 -2.10 -18.29 -11.30
N GLU A 153 -0.92 -18.89 -11.14
CA GLU A 153 0.33 -18.17 -10.87
C GLU A 153 0.63 -17.12 -11.95
N GLN A 154 0.48 -17.48 -13.22
CA GLN A 154 0.72 -16.55 -14.32
C GLN A 154 -0.33 -15.43 -14.37
N ARG A 155 -1.60 -15.76 -14.10
CA ARG A 155 -2.67 -14.74 -13.99
C ARG A 155 -2.42 -13.78 -12.83
N PHE A 156 -1.94 -14.30 -11.70
CA PHE A 156 -1.59 -13.49 -10.53
C PHE A 156 -0.44 -12.54 -10.85
N GLU A 157 0.64 -13.04 -11.46
CA GLU A 157 1.75 -12.19 -11.86
C GLU A 157 1.35 -11.15 -12.91
N ASP A 158 0.49 -11.51 -13.88
CA ASP A 158 -0.01 -10.58 -14.89
C ASP A 158 -0.86 -9.46 -14.25
N ALA A 159 -1.71 -9.81 -13.29
CA ALA A 159 -2.50 -8.84 -12.56
C ALA A 159 -1.62 -7.92 -11.67
N ARG A 160 -0.59 -8.47 -11.02
CA ARG A 160 0.40 -7.68 -10.27
C ARG A 160 1.09 -6.64 -11.15
N TRP A 161 1.52 -7.05 -12.35
CA TRP A 161 2.12 -6.14 -13.31
C TRP A 161 1.16 -5.04 -13.76
N LYS A 162 -0.10 -5.38 -14.08
CA LYS A 162 -1.11 -4.38 -14.46
C LYS A 162 -1.30 -3.33 -13.37
N VAL A 163 -1.40 -3.74 -12.11
CA VAL A 163 -1.50 -2.81 -10.97
C VAL A 163 -0.26 -1.93 -10.90
N PHE A 164 0.92 -2.52 -10.97
CA PHE A 164 2.18 -1.80 -10.87
C PHE A 164 2.38 -0.78 -12.00
N ALA A 165 2.08 -1.15 -13.25
CA ALA A 165 2.22 -0.28 -14.42
C ALA A 165 1.32 0.98 -14.36
N LEU A 166 0.32 1.00 -13.48
CA LEU A 166 -0.56 2.15 -13.26
C LEU A 166 -0.14 3.01 -12.05
N THR A 167 0.98 2.69 -11.40
CA THR A 167 1.52 3.48 -10.29
C THR A 167 2.29 4.71 -10.78
N ASP A 168 2.37 5.72 -9.92
CA ASP A 168 3.23 6.89 -10.05
C ASP A 168 4.72 6.55 -10.11
N VAL A 169 5.13 5.53 -9.35
CA VAL A 169 6.49 4.98 -9.38
C VAL A 169 6.86 4.48 -10.78
N PHE A 170 5.98 3.70 -11.42
CA PHE A 170 6.19 3.25 -12.80
C PHE A 170 6.16 4.40 -13.80
N ALA A 171 5.25 5.37 -13.62
CA ALA A 171 5.19 6.55 -14.48
C ALA A 171 6.49 7.37 -14.43
N THR A 172 7.16 7.41 -13.26
CA THR A 172 8.44 8.11 -13.07
C THR A 172 9.61 7.30 -13.60
N ASN A 173 9.61 5.98 -13.37
CA ASN A 173 10.68 5.05 -13.75
C ASN A 173 10.09 3.80 -14.42
N PRO A 174 9.76 3.88 -15.73
CA PRO A 174 9.16 2.75 -16.44
C PRO A 174 10.18 1.64 -16.66
N CYS A 175 9.75 0.39 -16.52
CA CYS A 175 10.55 -0.80 -16.80
C CYS A 175 9.84 -1.78 -17.73
N SER A 176 10.57 -2.80 -18.20
CA SER A 176 9.96 -3.90 -18.94
C SER A 176 9.32 -4.91 -17.98
N ARG A 177 8.44 -5.76 -18.52
CA ARG A 177 7.83 -6.87 -17.79
C ARG A 177 8.89 -7.83 -17.28
N GLU A 178 9.88 -8.15 -18.11
CA GLU A 178 10.96 -9.07 -17.74
C GLU A 178 11.77 -8.52 -16.56
N PHE A 179 12.01 -7.20 -16.53
CA PHE A 179 12.68 -6.56 -15.40
C PHE A 179 11.83 -6.58 -14.13
N PHE A 180 10.52 -6.30 -14.24
CA PHE A 180 9.60 -6.41 -13.11
C PHE A 180 9.62 -7.83 -12.51
N ASP A 181 9.55 -8.86 -13.35
CA ASP A 181 9.55 -10.26 -12.92
C ASP A 181 10.86 -10.60 -12.20
N ALA A 182 12.00 -10.14 -12.70
CA ALA A 182 13.30 -10.32 -12.05
C ALA A 182 13.35 -9.66 -10.66
N VAL A 183 12.85 -8.43 -10.53
CA VAL A 183 12.79 -7.71 -9.24
C VAL A 183 11.78 -8.36 -8.28
N SER A 184 10.68 -8.90 -8.80
CA SER A 184 9.66 -9.64 -8.04
C SER A 184 10.24 -10.91 -7.41
N LEU A 185 10.94 -11.71 -8.21
CA LEU A 185 11.64 -12.91 -7.72
C LEU A 185 12.68 -12.56 -6.65
N GLU A 186 13.39 -11.45 -6.82
CA GLU A 186 14.35 -11.03 -5.80
C GLU A 186 13.67 -10.59 -4.51
N LYS A 187 12.57 -9.83 -4.59
CA LYS A 187 11.77 -9.45 -3.42
C LYS A 187 11.34 -10.68 -2.62
N GLU A 188 10.89 -11.71 -3.32
CA GLU A 188 10.50 -13.01 -2.73
C GLU A 188 11.71 -13.72 -2.11
N ARG A 189 12.85 -13.75 -2.80
CA ARG A 189 14.12 -14.29 -2.28
C ARG A 189 14.55 -13.60 -0.98
N LEU A 190 14.35 -12.29 -0.88
CA LEU A 190 14.63 -11.50 0.31
C LEU A 190 13.56 -11.62 1.40
N ASN A 191 12.43 -12.31 1.12
CA ASN A 191 11.27 -12.44 2.01
C ASN A 191 10.76 -11.06 2.50
N ASP A 192 10.88 -10.04 1.64
CA ASP A 192 10.46 -8.69 1.97
C ASP A 192 8.92 -8.62 1.98
N ARG A 193 8.34 -8.04 3.04
CA ARG A 193 6.88 -7.95 3.25
C ARG A 193 6.27 -6.61 2.89
N SER A 194 7.07 -5.64 2.45
CA SER A 194 6.57 -4.35 1.94
C SER A 194 5.74 -4.56 0.67
N CYS A 195 4.93 -3.56 0.28
CA CYS A 195 4.26 -3.64 -1.01
C CYS A 195 5.28 -3.54 -2.15
N PHE A 196 4.98 -4.15 -3.31
CA PHE A 196 5.93 -4.20 -4.41
C PHE A 196 6.33 -2.81 -4.92
N ARG A 197 5.38 -1.86 -4.96
CA ARG A 197 5.64 -0.47 -5.36
C ARG A 197 6.75 0.17 -4.53
N ASP A 198 6.66 0.07 -3.21
CA ASP A 198 7.63 0.70 -2.30
C ASP A 198 8.99 0.00 -2.40
N PHE A 199 8.99 -1.33 -2.53
CA PHE A 199 10.22 -2.10 -2.76
C PHE A 199 10.91 -1.68 -4.07
N TYR A 200 10.14 -1.54 -5.16
CA TYR A 200 10.67 -1.13 -6.46
C TYR A 200 11.22 0.31 -6.43
N GLN A 201 10.52 1.24 -5.78
CA GLN A 201 11.04 2.61 -5.61
C GLN A 201 12.36 2.61 -4.84
N ALA A 202 12.42 1.89 -3.72
CA ALA A 202 13.65 1.77 -2.92
C ALA A 202 14.79 1.08 -3.70
N TRP A 203 14.45 0.09 -4.54
CA TRP A 203 15.38 -0.58 -5.43
C TRP A 203 15.97 0.38 -6.46
N ASN A 204 15.13 1.18 -7.12
CA ASN A 204 15.54 2.12 -8.15
C ASN A 204 16.32 3.34 -7.59
N ASP A 205 15.98 3.80 -6.39
CA ASP A 205 16.66 4.92 -5.72
C ASP A 205 18.01 4.52 -5.09
N ALA A 206 18.24 3.21 -4.94
CA ALA A 206 19.46 2.72 -4.36
C ALA A 206 20.60 2.69 -5.37
N ASP A 207 21.78 3.08 -4.90
CA ASP A 207 23.00 3.06 -5.71
C ASP A 207 23.59 1.64 -5.74
N GLU A 208 23.93 1.15 -6.94
CA GLU A 208 24.64 -0.13 -7.14
C GLU A 208 26.11 -0.07 -6.68
N SER A 209 26.63 1.12 -6.32
CA SER A 209 28.06 1.42 -6.31
C SER A 209 28.95 0.79 -5.22
N THR A 210 28.52 -0.20 -4.42
CA THR A 210 29.41 -0.73 -3.37
C THR A 210 29.42 -2.24 -3.14
N VAL A 211 28.37 -3.00 -3.47
CA VAL A 211 28.36 -4.45 -3.19
C VAL A 211 28.29 -5.22 -4.50
N VAL A 212 29.46 -5.59 -5.04
CA VAL A 212 29.54 -6.44 -6.23
C VAL A 212 29.14 -7.87 -5.85
N ASN A 213 28.19 -8.44 -6.60
CA ASN A 213 27.74 -9.83 -6.66
C ASN A 213 28.36 -10.83 -5.66
N ASP A 214 27.47 -11.41 -4.85
CA ASP A 214 27.62 -12.63 -4.04
C ASP A 214 28.60 -12.59 -2.85
N GLU A 215 29.43 -11.55 -2.73
CA GLU A 215 30.25 -11.29 -1.55
C GLU A 215 30.22 -9.81 -1.19
N ILE A 216 30.28 -9.48 0.11
CA ILE A 216 30.60 -8.10 0.49
C ILE A 216 32.04 -7.85 0.11
N SER A 217 32.25 -6.97 -0.87
CA SER A 217 33.59 -6.55 -1.28
C SER A 217 34.39 -6.13 -0.04
N HIS A 218 35.68 -6.49 0.01
CA HIS A 218 36.57 -6.09 1.11
C HIS A 218 36.47 -4.58 1.39
N ASN A 219 36.33 -3.79 0.32
CA ASN A 219 36.12 -2.35 0.37
C ASN A 219 34.88 -1.93 1.17
N VAL A 220 33.76 -2.67 1.10
CA VAL A 220 32.57 -2.35 1.92
C VAL A 220 32.80 -2.65 3.39
N ARG A 221 33.49 -3.75 3.71
CA ARG A 221 33.89 -4.01 5.11
C ARG A 221 34.77 -2.89 5.63
N GLU A 222 35.80 -2.49 4.89
CA GLU A 222 36.67 -1.37 5.28
C GLU A 222 35.90 -0.05 5.42
N LEU A 223 34.97 0.24 4.52
CA LEU A 223 34.13 1.45 4.61
C LEU A 223 33.22 1.42 5.84
N VAL A 224 32.60 0.28 6.14
CA VAL A 224 31.75 0.11 7.33
C VAL A 224 32.60 0.16 8.61
N GLU A 225 33.79 -0.45 8.63
CA GLU A 225 34.73 -0.38 9.76
C GLU A 225 35.19 1.05 10.01
N LYS A 226 35.55 1.80 8.96
CA LYS A 226 35.93 3.20 9.05
C LYS A 226 34.78 4.08 9.54
N ALA A 227 33.56 3.83 9.08
CA ALA A 227 32.37 4.53 9.59
C ALA A 227 32.15 4.19 11.07
N ALA A 228 32.19 2.91 11.45
CA ALA A 228 32.07 2.48 12.84
C ALA A 228 33.16 3.11 13.74
N GLU A 229 34.39 3.24 13.25
CA GLU A 229 35.48 3.92 13.96
C GLU A 229 35.23 5.41 14.20
N GLN A 230 34.61 6.11 13.26
CA GLN A 230 34.34 7.54 13.41
C GLN A 230 33.29 7.81 14.50
N PHE A 231 32.27 6.95 14.63
CA PHE A 231 31.17 7.15 15.58
C PHE A 231 31.45 6.55 16.97
N LEU A 232 32.20 5.45 17.07
CA LEU A 232 32.51 4.81 18.36
C LEU A 232 33.57 5.57 19.19
N VAL A 233 34.22 6.60 18.65
CA VAL A 233 35.09 7.52 19.42
C VAL A 233 34.25 8.45 20.32
N MET A 234 32.94 8.52 20.10
CA MET A 234 32.02 9.45 20.79
C MET A 234 31.27 8.85 22.00
N ASP A 235 31.67 7.68 22.50
CA ASP A 235 31.04 7.00 23.67
C ASP A 235 29.56 6.61 23.45
N GLU A 236 29.17 6.46 22.18
CA GLU A 236 27.82 6.08 21.76
C GLU A 236 27.53 4.58 21.96
N THR A 237 26.28 4.25 22.28
CA THR A 237 25.83 2.86 22.40
C THR A 237 25.91 2.13 21.05
N GLY A 238 26.04 0.79 21.07
CA GLY A 238 26.09 0.00 19.83
C GLY A 238 24.89 0.24 18.89
N ASP A 239 23.72 0.58 19.43
CA ASP A 239 22.53 0.90 18.64
C ASP A 239 22.62 2.28 17.98
N GLU A 240 23.21 3.28 18.64
CA GLU A 240 23.48 4.60 18.07
C GLU A 240 24.51 4.51 16.94
N ALA A 241 25.59 3.73 17.13
CA ALA A 241 26.58 3.48 16.10
C ALA A 241 25.96 2.78 14.87
N LYS A 242 25.09 1.78 15.07
CA LYS A 242 24.33 1.16 13.97
C LYS A 242 23.48 2.17 13.23
N LYS A 243 22.74 3.01 13.95
CA LYS A 243 21.88 4.04 13.34
C LYS A 243 22.68 5.04 12.50
N ALA A 244 23.85 5.46 12.98
CA ALA A 244 24.75 6.35 12.26
C ALA A 244 25.34 5.69 11.00
N ILE A 245 25.77 4.42 11.10
CA ILE A 245 26.24 3.64 9.95
C ILE A 245 25.12 3.49 8.92
N TYR A 246 23.93 3.06 9.33
CA TYR A 246 22.79 2.93 8.40
C TYR A 246 22.39 4.25 7.74
N GLY A 247 22.55 5.39 8.43
CA GLY A 247 22.33 6.72 7.84
C GLY A 247 23.39 7.16 6.84
N SER A 248 24.59 6.56 6.89
CA SER A 248 25.74 6.95 6.07
C SER A 248 25.86 6.15 4.75
N PHE A 249 25.12 5.05 4.62
CA PHE A 249 25.17 4.17 3.45
C PHE A 249 23.80 4.06 2.78
N LYS A 250 23.74 4.34 1.48
CA LYS A 250 22.63 3.91 0.61
C LYS A 250 22.94 2.50 0.11
N VAL A 251 22.21 1.51 0.62
CA VAL A 251 22.44 0.10 0.31
C VAL A 251 21.29 -0.43 -0.52
N HIS A 252 21.62 -0.95 -1.69
CA HIS A 252 20.63 -1.57 -2.57
C HIS A 252 19.98 -2.81 -1.92
N PRO A 253 18.64 -3.00 -2.01
CA PRO A 253 17.92 -4.02 -1.24
C PRO A 253 18.49 -5.44 -1.36
N ARG A 254 18.95 -5.82 -2.55
CA ARG A 254 19.65 -7.09 -2.82
C ARG A 254 20.81 -7.39 -1.85
N HIS A 255 21.52 -6.35 -1.40
CA HIS A 255 22.72 -6.48 -0.58
C HIS A 255 22.45 -6.19 0.90
N ARG A 256 21.23 -5.79 1.26
CA ARG A 256 20.89 -5.38 2.62
C ARG A 256 21.12 -6.47 3.67
N PRO A 257 20.71 -7.74 3.47
CA PRO A 257 20.94 -8.79 4.46
C PRO A 257 22.44 -9.03 4.74
N LEU A 258 23.27 -8.96 3.70
CA LEU A 258 24.71 -9.09 3.84
C LEU A 258 25.28 -7.88 4.60
N PHE A 259 24.85 -6.67 4.24
CA PHE A 259 25.32 -5.43 4.84
C PHE A 259 25.01 -5.41 6.34
N ASP A 260 23.77 -5.75 6.71
CA ASP A 260 23.32 -5.84 8.10
C ASP A 260 24.19 -6.84 8.90
N ALA A 261 24.52 -8.00 8.32
CA ALA A 261 25.39 -8.99 8.96
C ALA A 261 26.83 -8.47 9.21
N VAL A 262 27.35 -7.63 8.31
CA VAL A 262 28.67 -7.00 8.48
C VAL A 262 28.64 -5.92 9.56
N VAL A 263 27.62 -5.07 9.56
CA VAL A 263 27.42 -4.06 10.61
C VAL A 263 27.28 -4.72 11.97
N ASP A 264 26.45 -5.76 12.09
CA ASP A 264 26.25 -6.52 13.33
C ASP A 264 27.53 -7.22 13.79
N GLY A 265 28.32 -7.76 12.87
CA GLY A 265 29.61 -8.38 13.15
C GLY A 265 30.61 -7.38 13.73
N ILE A 266 30.77 -6.21 13.09
CA ILE A 266 31.74 -5.18 13.49
C ILE A 266 31.35 -4.55 14.83
N VAL A 267 30.11 -4.08 14.96
CA VAL A 267 29.61 -3.47 16.20
C VAL A 267 29.57 -4.50 17.33
N GLY A 268 29.13 -5.72 17.04
CA GLY A 268 29.04 -6.81 18.01
C GLY A 268 30.40 -7.35 18.48
N ALA A 269 31.43 -7.35 17.63
CA ALA A 269 32.79 -7.72 18.02
C ALA A 269 33.43 -6.66 18.93
N ARG A 270 33.20 -5.37 18.65
CA ARG A 270 33.75 -4.28 19.47
C ARG A 270 33.09 -4.18 20.85
N ASN A 271 31.78 -4.34 20.98
CA ASN A 271 31.10 -4.34 22.28
C ASN A 271 31.64 -5.42 23.24
N ARG A 272 32.06 -6.58 22.70
CA ARG A 272 32.72 -7.65 23.49
C ARG A 272 34.14 -7.30 23.93
N THR A 273 34.78 -6.37 23.25
CA THR A 273 36.15 -5.93 23.55
C THR A 273 36.17 -4.87 24.66
N PHE A 274 35.12 -4.05 24.76
CA PHE A 274 34.94 -3.03 25.82
C PHE A 274 34.24 -3.55 27.09
N SER A 275 33.60 -4.72 27.05
CA SER A 275 33.04 -5.39 28.25
C SER A 275 34.04 -6.31 28.99
N ARG A 276 35.33 -6.21 28.68
CA ARG A 276 36.43 -6.88 29.39
C ARG A 276 37.28 -5.85 30.11
#